data_AF-A0AB34VIQ8-F1
#
_entry.id   AF-A0AB34VIQ8-F1
#
_cell.length_a   1.000
_cell.length_b   1.000
_cell.length_c   1.000
_cell.angle_alpha   90.00
_cell.angle_beta   90.00
_cell.angle_gamma   90.00
#
_symmetry.space_group_name_H-M   'P 1'
#
loop_
_entity.id
_entity.type
_entity.pdbx_description
1 polymer ?
#
loop_
_entity_poly.entity_id
_entity_poly.type
_entity_poly.pdbx_seq_one_letter_code
_entity_poly.pdbx_strand_id
1 'polypeptide(L)'
;MVETHAVSGLLNNLSMKDIIVSLAGLTAILTALGKFISTTINKLNLPIKYHQETYRKAGIKTWLLKLFSISINLKKVPKLDRIDLFFIYLMMAVFISAAVTFTYLDWKIAIVPKNWTALTLKSTKEKFLITYDKASAHALKPSWSISSEQCKSTPHTTLAYNNKISNELANVICEILSATPPDKKLKQSILEFNKNRNFYIILLSLLILLMVWLSIGARLNIKYTKKLREHILKEQEMVERYT
;
A
#
# COMPACT_ATOMS: atom_id res chain seq x y z
N MET A 1 -29.07 20.37 27.25
CA MET A 1 -28.47 19.10 26.79
C MET A 1 -28.67 19.04 25.28
N VAL A 2 -27.75 19.61 24.50
CA VAL A 2 -27.80 19.51 23.03
C VAL A 2 -26.96 18.29 22.66
N GLU A 3 -27.56 17.45 21.84
CA GLU A 3 -27.15 16.09 21.55
C GLU A 3 -25.77 16.04 20.86
N THR A 4 -24.77 15.49 21.56
CA THR A 4 -23.51 15.01 20.95
C THR A 4 -23.71 13.91 19.91
N HIS A 5 -24.96 13.46 19.67
CA HIS A 5 -25.33 12.54 18.60
C HIS A 5 -25.21 13.18 17.20
N ALA A 6 -25.43 14.50 17.07
CA ALA A 6 -25.46 15.19 15.78
C ALA A 6 -24.08 15.25 15.09
N VAL A 7 -23.03 15.62 15.82
CA VAL A 7 -21.65 15.65 15.31
C VAL A 7 -21.17 14.26 14.89
N SER A 8 -21.67 13.24 15.59
CA SER A 8 -21.30 11.85 15.34
C SER A 8 -21.81 11.30 13.99
N GLY A 9 -22.88 11.90 13.46
CA GLY A 9 -23.40 11.59 12.13
C GLY A 9 -22.62 12.24 11.00
N LEU A 10 -21.82 13.27 11.28
CA LEU A 10 -21.11 14.10 10.30
C LEU A 10 -19.66 13.67 10.06
N LEU A 11 -19.10 12.80 10.90
CA LEU A 11 -17.71 12.37 10.81
C LEU A 11 -17.60 10.95 10.28
N ASN A 12 -16.66 10.73 9.37
CA ASN A 12 -16.21 9.40 8.98
C ASN A 12 -14.79 9.18 9.50
N ASN A 13 -14.57 8.02 10.14
CA ASN A 13 -13.23 7.51 10.43
C ASN A 13 -12.57 7.09 9.12
N LEU A 14 -11.97 8.09 8.46
CA LEU A 14 -11.34 7.95 7.13
C LEU A 14 -10.25 6.87 7.15
N SER A 15 -9.50 6.75 8.26
CA SER A 15 -8.44 5.75 8.32
C SER A 15 -8.98 4.32 8.34
N MET A 16 -9.92 3.95 9.21
CA MET A 16 -10.33 2.54 9.31
C MET A 16 -11.25 2.07 8.20
N LYS A 17 -12.20 2.88 7.70
CA LYS A 17 -13.10 2.42 6.62
C LYS A 17 -12.37 2.26 5.29
N ASP A 18 -11.51 3.20 4.92
CA ASP A 18 -10.70 3.09 3.70
C ASP A 18 -9.71 1.92 3.81
N ILE A 19 -9.15 1.68 5.01
CA ILE A 19 -8.31 0.50 5.28
C ILE A 19 -9.10 -0.80 5.26
N ILE A 20 -10.35 -0.85 5.76
CA ILE A 20 -11.21 -2.05 5.74
C ILE A 20 -11.68 -2.39 4.32
N VAL A 21 -12.09 -1.39 3.54
CA VAL A 21 -12.42 -1.57 2.11
C VAL A 21 -11.17 -1.99 1.33
N SER A 22 -10.01 -1.42 1.64
CA SER A 22 -8.72 -1.90 1.16
C SER A 22 -8.43 -3.34 1.64
N LEU A 23 -8.83 -3.73 2.86
CA LEU A 23 -8.59 -5.06 3.42
C LEU A 23 -9.37 -6.15 2.67
N ALA A 24 -10.60 -5.87 2.24
CA ALA A 24 -11.37 -6.78 1.39
C ALA A 24 -10.77 -6.92 -0.02
N GLY A 25 -10.19 -5.84 -0.57
CA GLY A 25 -9.36 -5.92 -1.76
C GLY A 25 -8.06 -6.69 -1.52
N LEU A 26 -7.47 -6.54 -0.33
CA LEU A 26 -6.24 -7.23 0.07
C LEU A 26 -6.45 -8.72 0.29
N THR A 27 -7.58 -9.18 0.81
CA THR A 27 -7.86 -10.63 0.92
C THR A 27 -8.03 -11.27 -0.45
N ALA A 28 -8.66 -10.59 -1.41
CA ALA A 28 -8.74 -11.06 -2.80
C ALA A 28 -7.35 -11.10 -3.47
N ILE A 29 -6.53 -10.07 -3.25
CA ILE A 29 -5.15 -10.00 -3.75
C ILE A 29 -4.26 -11.06 -3.07
N LEU A 30 -4.33 -11.24 -1.75
CA LEU A 30 -3.57 -12.25 -1.00
C LEU A 30 -4.00 -13.68 -1.34
N THR A 31 -5.29 -13.93 -1.60
CA THR A 31 -5.76 -15.25 -2.03
C THR A 31 -5.42 -15.54 -3.49
N ALA A 32 -5.50 -14.54 -4.38
CA ALA A 32 -5.03 -14.65 -5.76
C ALA A 32 -3.52 -14.86 -5.82
N LEU A 33 -2.75 -14.10 -5.04
CA LEU A 33 -1.30 -14.25 -4.89
C LEU A 33 -0.95 -15.57 -4.21
N GLY A 34 -1.67 -15.98 -3.17
CA GLY A 34 -1.46 -17.25 -2.49
C GLY A 34 -1.70 -18.44 -3.41
N LYS A 35 -2.76 -18.41 -4.22
CA LYS A 35 -3.00 -19.42 -5.26
C LYS A 35 -1.97 -19.33 -6.39
N PHE A 36 -1.59 -18.13 -6.83
CA PHE A 36 -0.58 -17.97 -7.88
C PHE A 36 0.79 -18.47 -7.41
N ILE A 37 1.23 -18.08 -6.22
CA ILE A 37 2.47 -18.51 -5.57
C ILE A 37 2.42 -20.02 -5.29
N SER A 38 1.34 -20.56 -4.73
CA SER A 38 1.19 -22.01 -4.47
C SER A 38 1.22 -22.84 -5.76
N THR A 39 0.45 -22.44 -6.78
CA THR A 39 0.36 -23.18 -8.05
C THR A 39 1.66 -23.08 -8.84
N THR A 40 2.32 -21.92 -8.77
CA THR A 40 3.63 -21.67 -9.39
C THR A 40 4.69 -22.46 -8.60
N ILE A 41 4.86 -22.30 -7.29
CA ILE A 41 5.83 -23.04 -6.45
C ILE A 41 5.66 -24.56 -6.56
N ASN A 42 4.44 -25.10 -6.52
CA ASN A 42 4.23 -26.55 -6.66
C ASN A 42 4.59 -27.07 -8.06
N LYS A 43 4.46 -26.25 -9.11
CA LYS A 43 4.99 -26.55 -10.46
C LYS A 43 6.50 -26.23 -10.59
N LEU A 44 7.06 -25.38 -9.74
CA LEU A 44 8.45 -24.92 -9.76
C LEU A 44 9.43 -25.74 -8.91
N ASN A 45 8.95 -26.59 -8.01
CA ASN A 45 9.77 -27.55 -7.26
C ASN A 45 10.30 -28.73 -8.11
N LEU A 46 10.11 -28.71 -9.44
CA LEU A 46 10.87 -29.57 -10.35
C LEU A 46 12.35 -29.13 -10.37
N PRO A 47 13.28 -30.10 -10.38
CA PRO A 47 14.58 -29.93 -9.75
C PRO A 47 15.47 -28.94 -10.49
N ILE A 48 15.64 -27.74 -9.93
CA ILE A 48 16.74 -26.80 -10.27
C ILE A 48 18.09 -27.54 -10.26
N LYS A 49 18.23 -28.64 -9.49
CA LYS A 49 19.43 -29.48 -9.43
C LYS A 49 19.88 -30.03 -10.79
N TYR A 50 18.98 -30.36 -11.72
CA TYR A 50 19.38 -31.07 -12.95
C TYR A 50 19.97 -30.15 -14.04
N HIS A 51 19.79 -28.83 -13.94
CA HIS A 51 20.20 -27.87 -14.96
C HIS A 51 21.05 -26.70 -14.44
N GLN A 52 21.56 -26.79 -13.21
CA GLN A 52 22.43 -25.75 -12.63
C GLN A 52 23.64 -25.44 -13.50
N GLU A 53 24.18 -26.44 -14.19
CA GLU A 53 25.32 -26.25 -15.10
C GLU A 53 24.95 -25.40 -16.31
N THR A 54 23.79 -25.60 -16.92
CA THR A 54 23.32 -24.79 -18.06
C THR A 54 23.07 -23.33 -17.66
N TYR A 55 22.48 -23.09 -16.47
CA TYR A 55 22.32 -21.72 -15.96
C TYR A 55 23.66 -21.06 -15.61
N ARG A 56 24.62 -21.82 -15.06
CA ARG A 56 25.97 -21.35 -14.75
C ARG A 56 26.76 -21.04 -16.02
N LYS A 57 26.68 -21.89 -17.05
CA LYS A 57 27.27 -21.67 -18.38
C LYS A 57 26.67 -20.44 -19.08
N ALA A 58 25.37 -20.21 -18.92
CA ALA A 58 24.70 -18.98 -19.37
C ALA A 58 25.02 -17.73 -18.51
N GLY A 59 25.87 -17.86 -17.47
CA GLY A 59 26.27 -16.77 -16.58
C GLY A 59 25.12 -16.20 -15.74
N ILE A 60 24.16 -17.03 -15.34
CA ILE A 60 23.02 -16.66 -14.48
C ILE A 60 23.33 -17.12 -13.06
N LYS A 61 23.26 -16.20 -12.10
CA LYS A 61 23.51 -16.51 -10.68
C LYS A 61 22.31 -17.29 -10.13
N THR A 62 22.53 -18.54 -9.72
CA THR A 62 21.48 -19.47 -9.23
C THR A 62 20.77 -18.99 -7.97
N TRP A 63 21.41 -18.15 -7.15
CA TRP A 63 20.77 -17.58 -5.97
C TRP A 63 19.64 -16.59 -6.34
N LEU A 64 19.77 -15.83 -7.44
CA LEU A 64 18.71 -14.92 -7.90
C LEU A 64 17.50 -15.68 -8.40
N LEU A 65 17.72 -16.82 -9.06
CA LEU A 65 16.64 -17.70 -9.49
C LEU A 65 15.87 -18.28 -8.29
N LYS A 66 16.58 -18.70 -7.24
CA LYS A 66 15.96 -19.18 -5.99
C LYS A 66 15.22 -18.07 -5.24
N LEU A 67 15.83 -16.89 -5.17
CA LEU A 67 15.30 -15.75 -4.44
C LEU A 67 13.96 -15.28 -5.03
N PHE A 68 13.89 -15.14 -6.35
CA PHE A 68 12.68 -14.70 -7.03
C PHE A 68 11.77 -15.85 -7.49
N SER A 69 12.04 -17.08 -7.04
CA SER A 69 11.31 -18.29 -7.46
C SER A 69 11.10 -18.34 -8.97
N ILE A 70 12.18 -18.19 -9.74
CA ILE A 70 12.16 -18.23 -11.20
C ILE A 70 12.52 -19.65 -11.64
N SER A 71 11.63 -20.29 -12.40
CA SER A 71 11.89 -21.55 -13.09
C SER A 71 11.62 -21.37 -14.57
N ILE A 72 12.56 -21.85 -15.38
CA ILE A 72 12.45 -21.82 -16.83
C ILE A 72 12.46 -23.29 -17.27
N ASN A 73 11.40 -23.71 -17.96
CA ASN A 73 11.35 -25.07 -18.49
C ASN A 73 12.36 -25.20 -19.63
N LEU A 74 13.39 -26.02 -19.42
CA LEU A 74 14.46 -26.29 -20.37
C LEU A 74 14.17 -27.48 -21.30
N LYS A 75 13.03 -28.17 -21.13
CA LYS A 75 12.63 -29.30 -22.01
C LYS A 75 12.34 -28.87 -23.45
N LYS A 76 12.11 -27.58 -23.69
CA LYS A 76 11.94 -26.95 -25.01
C LYS A 76 12.68 -25.62 -24.99
N VAL A 77 13.11 -25.13 -26.16
CA VAL A 77 13.73 -23.80 -26.28
C VAL A 77 12.77 -22.77 -25.68
N PRO A 78 13.17 -22.06 -24.61
CA PRO A 78 12.24 -21.23 -23.88
C PRO A 78 11.87 -20.02 -24.75
N LYS A 79 10.60 -19.92 -25.13
CA LYS A 79 10.07 -18.86 -25.98
C LYS A 79 9.03 -18.08 -25.19
N LEU A 80 9.20 -16.76 -25.15
CA LEU A 80 8.19 -15.83 -24.67
C LEU A 80 7.39 -15.35 -25.88
N ASP A 81 6.09 -15.62 -25.90
CA ASP A 81 5.23 -15.05 -26.92
C ASP A 81 4.92 -13.56 -26.62
N ARG A 82 4.47 -12.81 -27.62
CA ARG A 82 4.03 -11.42 -27.45
C ARG A 82 2.86 -11.32 -26.48
N ILE A 83 1.97 -12.31 -26.51
CA ILE A 83 0.80 -12.40 -25.61
C ILE A 83 1.27 -12.59 -24.17
N ASP A 84 2.21 -13.53 -23.93
CA ASP A 84 2.78 -13.75 -22.60
C ASP A 84 3.47 -12.49 -22.06
N LEU A 85 4.25 -11.81 -22.91
CA LEU A 85 4.89 -10.54 -22.54
C LEU A 85 3.85 -9.47 -22.19
N PHE A 86 2.78 -9.34 -22.98
CA PHE A 86 1.70 -8.39 -22.70
C PHE A 86 1.09 -8.64 -21.32
N PHE A 87 0.74 -9.89 -20.99
CA PHE A 87 0.19 -10.23 -19.67
C PHE A 87 1.19 -9.98 -18.54
N ILE A 88 2.47 -10.30 -18.72
CA ILE A 88 3.50 -10.03 -17.70
C ILE A 88 3.64 -8.53 -17.45
N TYR A 89 3.69 -7.71 -18.50
CA TYR A 89 3.77 -6.25 -18.36
C TYR A 89 2.51 -5.65 -17.75
N LEU A 90 1.33 -6.13 -18.13
CA LEU A 90 0.06 -5.72 -17.52
C LEU A 90 0.05 -6.01 -16.02
N MET A 91 0.47 -7.21 -15.61
CA MET A 91 0.53 -7.60 -14.20
C MET A 91 1.56 -6.76 -13.42
N MET A 92 2.72 -6.47 -14.02
CA MET A 92 3.69 -5.56 -13.43
C MET A 92 3.13 -4.14 -13.25
N ALA A 93 2.40 -3.61 -14.23
CA ALA A 93 1.79 -2.28 -14.14
C ALA A 93 0.77 -2.22 -12.99
N VAL A 94 -0.03 -3.28 -12.80
CA VAL A 94 -0.98 -3.40 -11.68
C VAL A 94 -0.27 -3.47 -10.34
N PHE A 95 0.83 -4.23 -10.23
CA PHE A 95 1.58 -4.31 -8.96
C PHE A 95 2.29 -3.01 -8.61
N ILE A 96 2.86 -2.33 -9.61
CA ILE A 96 3.50 -1.03 -9.39
C ILE A 96 2.46 0.01 -8.99
N SER A 97 1.30 0.06 -9.66
CA SER A 97 0.24 1.01 -9.29
C SER A 97 -0.29 0.74 -7.89
N ALA A 98 -0.50 -0.52 -7.51
CA ALA A 98 -0.87 -0.92 -6.15
C ALA A 98 0.20 -0.55 -5.11
N ALA A 99 1.49 -0.73 -5.42
CA ALA A 99 2.57 -0.35 -4.52
C ALA A 99 2.59 1.17 -4.27
N VAL A 100 2.36 1.98 -5.31
CA VAL A 100 2.28 3.45 -5.19
C VAL A 100 1.10 3.86 -4.32
N THR A 101 -0.08 3.29 -4.53
CA THR A 101 -1.27 3.63 -3.72
C THR A 101 -1.10 3.21 -2.26
N PHE A 102 -0.56 2.02 -1.99
CA PHE A 102 -0.29 1.59 -0.62
C PHE A 102 0.78 2.44 0.05
N THR A 103 1.83 2.85 -0.67
CA THR A 103 2.85 3.77 -0.13
C THR A 103 2.23 5.11 0.27
N TYR A 104 1.31 5.64 -0.54
CA TYR A 104 0.58 6.86 -0.22
C TYR A 104 -0.27 6.73 1.06
N LEU A 105 -0.93 5.58 1.25
CA LEU A 105 -1.71 5.31 2.45
C LEU A 105 -0.82 5.15 3.69
N ASP A 106 0.27 4.40 3.56
CA ASP A 106 1.21 4.17 4.66
C ASP A 106 1.83 5.50 5.13
N TRP A 107 2.23 6.35 4.18
CA TRP A 107 2.71 7.71 4.44
C TRP A 107 1.69 8.56 5.20
N LYS A 108 0.40 8.51 4.81
CA LYS A 108 -0.66 9.26 5.51
C LYS A 108 -0.88 8.80 6.94
N ILE A 109 -0.78 7.49 7.20
CA ILE A 109 -0.89 6.93 8.55
C ILE A 109 0.36 7.28 9.37
N ALA A 110 1.54 7.26 8.75
CA ALA A 110 2.81 7.55 9.40
C ALA A 110 2.93 9.00 9.87
N ILE A 111 2.36 9.97 9.15
CA ILE A 111 2.36 11.40 9.53
C ILE A 111 1.54 11.68 10.80
N VAL A 112 0.52 10.88 11.10
CA VAL A 112 -0.36 11.15 12.25
C VAL A 112 0.43 11.04 13.55
N PRO A 113 0.46 12.08 14.41
CA PRO A 113 1.19 12.01 15.68
C PRO A 113 0.54 10.99 16.64
N LYS A 114 1.29 10.58 17.68
CA LYS A 114 0.73 9.70 18.73
C LYS A 114 -0.39 10.43 19.47
N ASN A 115 -1.49 9.73 19.78
CA ASN A 115 -2.68 10.29 20.47
C ASN A 115 -3.51 11.27 19.62
N TRP A 116 -3.35 11.21 18.31
CA TRP A 116 -4.20 11.90 17.36
C TRP A 116 -4.98 10.87 16.56
N THR A 117 -6.10 11.32 16.00
CA THR A 117 -6.86 10.54 15.01
C THR A 117 -7.11 11.38 13.77
N ALA A 118 -7.26 10.72 12.63
CA ALA A 118 -7.57 11.35 11.36
C ALA A 118 -9.07 11.20 11.06
N LEU A 119 -9.75 12.34 10.93
CA LEU A 119 -11.18 12.40 10.66
C LEU A 119 -11.47 13.10 9.34
N THR A 120 -12.66 12.88 8.81
CA THR A 120 -13.15 13.57 7.62
C THR A 120 -14.57 14.02 7.83
N LEU A 121 -14.81 15.29 7.55
CA LEU A 121 -16.13 15.89 7.59
C LEU A 121 -16.92 15.44 6.35
N LYS A 122 -18.09 14.84 6.54
CA LYS A 122 -18.89 14.28 5.43
C LYS A 122 -19.39 15.34 4.46
N SER A 123 -19.80 16.49 5.00
CA SER A 123 -20.37 17.60 4.22
C SER A 123 -19.33 18.18 3.25
N THR A 124 -18.19 18.64 3.78
CA THR A 124 -17.17 19.34 2.98
C THR A 124 -16.07 18.42 2.43
N LYS A 125 -16.02 17.15 2.87
CA LYS A 125 -14.95 16.17 2.58
C LYS A 125 -13.57 16.61 3.06
N GLU A 126 -13.49 17.60 3.95
CA GLU A 126 -12.23 18.08 4.50
C GLU A 126 -11.63 17.05 5.48
N LYS A 127 -10.32 16.81 5.32
CA LYS A 127 -9.55 15.85 6.12
C LYS A 127 -8.72 16.60 7.14
N PHE A 128 -8.85 16.22 8.41
CA PHE A 128 -8.15 16.88 9.51
C PHE A 128 -7.69 15.87 10.55
N LEU A 129 -6.72 16.28 11.35
CA LEU A 129 -6.22 15.57 12.52
C LEU A 129 -6.79 16.23 13.76
N ILE A 130 -7.15 15.43 14.76
CA ILE A 130 -7.66 15.95 16.02
C ILE A 130 -7.16 15.10 17.20
N THR A 131 -6.98 15.77 18.34
CA THR A 131 -6.73 15.20 19.65
C THR A 131 -7.65 15.89 20.67
N TYR A 132 -7.39 15.75 21.97
CA TYR A 132 -8.28 16.30 23.00
C TYR A 132 -8.22 17.83 23.13
N ASP A 133 -7.07 18.42 22.80
CA ASP A 133 -6.77 19.84 23.01
C ASP A 133 -6.64 20.65 21.72
N LYS A 134 -6.45 19.97 20.57
CA LYS A 134 -6.13 20.63 19.30
C LYS A 134 -6.56 19.82 18.08
N ALA A 135 -6.73 20.53 16.97
CA ALA A 135 -6.93 20.00 15.64
C ALA A 135 -5.98 20.67 14.64
N SER A 136 -5.59 19.96 13.58
CA SER A 136 -4.73 20.49 12.53
C SER A 136 -5.07 19.91 11.16
N ALA A 137 -4.52 20.51 10.11
CA ALA A 137 -4.58 19.92 8.78
C ALA A 137 -3.94 18.52 8.74
N HIS A 138 -4.45 17.62 7.89
CA HIS A 138 -3.86 16.30 7.64
C HIS A 138 -2.64 16.40 6.70
N ALA A 139 -1.52 16.89 7.22
CA ALA A 139 -0.27 17.05 6.49
C ALA A 139 0.95 16.96 7.41
N LEU A 140 2.12 16.62 6.85
CA LEU A 140 3.40 16.61 7.58
C LEU A 140 3.75 18.00 8.14
N LYS A 141 3.46 19.04 7.34
CA LYS A 141 3.50 20.45 7.74
C LYS A 141 2.08 21.00 7.66
N PRO A 142 1.34 21.04 8.77
CA PRO A 142 -0.05 21.48 8.74
C PRO A 142 -0.11 22.98 8.39
N SER A 143 -0.99 23.34 7.45
CA SER A 143 -1.23 24.73 7.04
C SER A 143 -2.01 25.53 8.08
N TRP A 144 -2.68 24.84 9.00
CA TRP A 144 -3.47 25.41 10.07
C TRP A 144 -3.49 24.50 11.30
N SER A 145 -3.73 25.11 12.46
CA SER A 145 -3.94 24.43 13.74
C SER A 145 -4.92 25.25 14.57
N ILE A 146 -5.87 24.57 15.22
CA ILE A 146 -6.88 25.16 16.11
C ILE A 146 -6.74 24.50 17.48
N SER A 147 -6.61 25.28 18.55
CA SER A 147 -6.59 24.77 19.93
C SER A 147 -7.92 25.00 20.66
N SER A 148 -8.12 24.30 21.77
CA SER A 148 -9.30 24.45 22.63
C SER A 148 -9.45 25.86 23.19
N GLU A 149 -8.33 26.55 23.45
CA GLU A 149 -8.31 27.94 23.92
C GLU A 149 -8.77 28.89 22.83
N GLN A 150 -8.31 28.67 21.59
CA GLN A 150 -8.72 29.48 20.44
C GLN A 150 -10.22 29.37 20.17
N CYS A 151 -10.80 28.19 20.37
CA CYS A 151 -12.25 27.99 20.28
C CYS A 151 -13.05 28.76 21.34
N LYS A 152 -12.44 29.11 22.48
CA LYS A 152 -13.06 29.92 23.53
C LYS A 152 -12.84 31.42 23.32
N SER A 153 -11.69 31.81 22.79
CA SER A 153 -11.29 33.21 22.67
C SER A 153 -11.71 33.88 21.36
N THR A 154 -11.93 33.09 20.30
CA THR A 154 -12.06 33.59 18.94
C THR A 154 -13.36 33.09 18.31
N PRO A 155 -14.18 33.96 17.69
CA PRO A 155 -15.36 33.53 16.95
C PRO A 155 -15.02 32.50 15.87
N HIS A 156 -15.86 31.48 15.70
CA HIS A 156 -15.60 30.37 14.78
C HIS A 156 -15.45 30.83 13.32
N THR A 157 -16.18 31.88 12.91
CA THR A 157 -16.09 32.49 11.57
C THR A 157 -14.72 33.11 11.30
N THR A 158 -14.14 33.78 12.31
CA THR A 158 -12.79 34.35 12.24
C THR A 158 -11.73 33.25 12.21
N LEU A 159 -11.93 32.17 12.99
CA LEU A 159 -11.08 30.98 12.95
C LEU A 159 -11.08 30.32 11.57
N ALA A 160 -12.25 30.17 10.96
CA ALA A 160 -12.39 29.60 9.63
C ALA A 160 -11.67 30.43 8.57
N TYR A 161 -11.87 31.75 8.60
CA TYR A 161 -11.22 32.68 7.68
C TYR A 161 -9.69 32.66 7.80
N ASN A 162 -9.17 32.79 9.02
CA ASN A 162 -7.72 32.83 9.28
C ASN A 162 -7.03 31.52 8.88
N ASN A 163 -7.69 30.38 9.12
CA ASN A 163 -7.14 29.06 8.81
C ASN A 163 -7.47 28.57 7.39
N LYS A 164 -8.22 29.37 6.61
CA LYS A 164 -8.68 29.02 5.25
C LYS A 164 -9.41 27.66 5.21
N ILE A 165 -10.27 27.41 6.19
CA ILE A 165 -11.11 26.21 6.29
C ILE A 165 -12.59 26.58 6.18
N SER A 166 -13.45 25.60 5.95
CA SER A 166 -14.89 25.86 5.99
C SER A 166 -15.37 26.29 7.39
N ASN A 167 -16.38 27.15 7.43
CA ASN A 167 -17.05 27.54 8.68
C ASN A 167 -17.63 26.30 9.40
N GLU A 168 -18.12 25.33 8.64
CA GLU A 168 -18.65 24.08 9.18
C GLU A 168 -17.56 23.28 9.89
N LEU A 169 -16.36 23.18 9.31
CA LEU A 169 -15.24 22.50 9.93
C LEU A 169 -14.79 23.19 11.22
N ALA A 170 -14.69 24.52 11.22
CA ALA A 170 -14.33 25.28 12.43
C ALA A 170 -15.35 25.06 13.56
N ASN A 171 -16.66 25.09 13.23
CA ASN A 171 -17.72 24.81 14.20
C ASN A 171 -17.61 23.39 14.78
N VAL A 172 -17.48 22.39 13.92
CA VAL A 172 -17.38 20.98 14.33
C VAL A 172 -16.15 20.74 15.21
N ILE A 173 -14.99 21.30 14.84
CA ILE A 173 -13.77 21.20 15.65
C ILE A 173 -14.00 21.82 17.03
N CYS A 174 -14.54 23.04 17.10
CA CYS A 174 -14.73 23.72 18.37
C CYS A 174 -15.80 23.08 19.26
N GLU A 175 -16.84 22.49 18.67
CA GLU A 175 -17.84 21.71 19.41
C GLU A 175 -17.20 20.46 20.05
N ILE A 176 -16.34 19.75 19.30
CA ILE A 176 -15.62 18.57 19.79
C ILE A 176 -14.62 18.95 20.90
N LEU A 177 -13.83 20.01 20.69
CA LEU A 177 -12.79 20.44 21.64
C LEU A 177 -13.36 21.06 22.91
N SER A 178 -14.58 21.62 22.86
CA SER A 178 -15.23 22.25 24.02
C SER A 178 -16.12 21.29 24.82
N ALA A 179 -16.30 20.04 24.37
CA ALA A 179 -17.16 19.07 25.03
C ALA A 179 -16.59 18.61 26.38
N THR A 180 -17.31 18.89 27.48
CA THR A 180 -17.06 18.34 28.82
C THR A 180 -18.28 17.54 29.29
N PRO A 181 -18.17 16.20 29.43
CA PRO A 181 -16.98 15.35 29.29
C PRO A 181 -16.53 15.14 27.83
N PRO A 182 -15.27 14.73 27.59
CA PRO A 182 -14.75 14.49 26.26
C PRO A 182 -15.61 13.47 25.49
N ASP A 183 -15.84 13.73 24.20
CA ASP A 183 -16.65 12.85 23.35
C ASP A 183 -16.12 11.41 23.40
N LYS A 184 -16.98 10.48 23.84
CA LYS A 184 -16.69 9.04 23.93
C LYS A 184 -16.21 8.48 22.59
N LYS A 185 -16.78 8.94 21.46
CA LYS A 185 -16.40 8.50 20.11
C LYS A 185 -15.03 9.02 19.70
N LEU A 186 -14.67 10.25 20.07
CA LEU A 186 -13.31 10.76 19.84
C LEU A 186 -12.30 9.94 20.64
N LYS A 187 -12.58 9.69 21.93
CA LYS A 187 -11.71 8.87 22.78
C LYS A 187 -11.52 7.46 22.23
N GLN A 188 -12.60 6.80 21.82
CA GLN A 188 -12.54 5.49 21.21
C GLN A 188 -11.75 5.52 19.89
N SER A 189 -11.98 6.52 19.04
CA SER A 189 -11.29 6.66 17.76
C SER A 189 -9.77 6.89 17.92
N ILE A 190 -9.35 7.67 18.91
CA ILE A 190 -7.93 7.87 19.24
C ILE A 190 -7.31 6.56 19.73
N LEU A 191 -7.98 5.84 20.63
CA LEU A 191 -7.49 4.58 21.17
C LEU A 191 -7.36 3.49 20.09
N GLU A 192 -8.39 3.32 19.27
CA GLU A 192 -8.39 2.35 18.17
C GLU A 192 -7.32 2.69 17.12
N PHE A 193 -7.21 3.97 16.74
CA PHE A 193 -6.18 4.41 15.79
C PHE A 193 -4.78 4.16 16.33
N ASN A 194 -4.48 4.56 17.56
CA ASN A 194 -3.17 4.34 18.17
C ASN A 194 -2.83 2.85 18.30
N LYS A 195 -3.79 2.02 18.73
CA LYS A 195 -3.58 0.57 18.90
C LYS A 195 -3.27 -0.11 17.57
N ASN A 196 -4.01 0.23 16.52
CA ASN A 196 -3.92 -0.46 15.23
C ASN A 196 -2.93 0.18 14.26
N ARG A 197 -2.47 1.41 14.52
CA ARG A 197 -1.56 2.15 13.64
C ARG A 197 -0.32 1.33 13.25
N ASN A 198 0.41 0.81 14.23
CA ASN A 198 1.64 0.06 13.96
C ASN A 198 1.36 -1.20 13.16
N PHE A 199 0.24 -1.88 13.46
CA PHE A 199 -0.19 -3.05 12.71
C PHE A 199 -0.44 -2.71 11.24
N TYR A 200 -1.16 -1.62 10.94
CA TYR A 200 -1.44 -1.20 9.57
C TYR A 200 -0.18 -0.75 8.82
N ILE A 201 0.72 -0.01 9.47
CA ILE A 201 1.98 0.40 8.86
C ILE A 201 2.81 -0.83 8.47
N ILE A 202 3.00 -1.77 9.40
CA ILE A 202 3.75 -3.01 9.14
C ILE A 202 3.10 -3.82 8.02
N LEU A 203 1.78 -3.98 8.05
CA LEU A 203 1.04 -4.74 7.05
C LEU A 203 1.17 -4.12 5.65
N LEU A 204 0.96 -2.80 5.52
CA LEU A 204 1.08 -2.09 4.25
C LEU A 204 2.52 -2.13 3.73
N SER A 205 3.51 -1.91 4.59
CA SER A 205 4.94 -2.01 4.25
C SER A 205 5.30 -3.40 3.71
N LEU A 206 4.82 -4.49 4.33
CA LEU A 206 5.04 -5.85 3.85
C LEU A 206 4.39 -6.11 2.48
N LEU A 207 3.19 -5.57 2.25
CA LEU A 207 2.49 -5.67 0.97
C LEU A 207 3.23 -4.92 -0.14
N ILE A 208 3.70 -3.70 0.13
CA ILE A 208 4.51 -2.92 -0.80
C ILE A 208 5.77 -3.70 -1.17
N LEU A 209 6.48 -4.24 -0.18
CA LEU A 209 7.69 -5.04 -0.39
C LEU A 209 7.40 -6.25 -1.30
N LEU A 210 6.30 -6.97 -1.06
CA LEU A 210 5.90 -8.13 -1.86
C LEU A 210 5.55 -7.76 -3.30
N MET A 211 4.83 -6.65 -3.52
CA MET A 211 4.49 -6.18 -4.87
C MET A 211 5.73 -5.77 -5.67
N VAL A 212 6.66 -5.06 -5.03
CA VAL A 212 7.95 -4.70 -5.62
C VAL A 212 8.76 -5.95 -5.93
N TRP A 213 8.80 -6.91 -5.01
CA TRP A 213 9.49 -8.19 -5.18
C TRP A 213 9.00 -8.96 -6.41
N LEU A 214 7.69 -9.09 -6.56
CA LEU A 214 7.07 -9.78 -7.70
C LEU A 214 7.37 -9.06 -9.02
N SER A 215 7.37 -7.73 -9.00
CA SER A 215 7.67 -6.92 -10.19
C SER A 215 9.13 -7.09 -10.64
N ILE A 216 10.07 -7.14 -9.69
CA ILE A 216 11.48 -7.43 -9.97
C ILE A 216 11.64 -8.86 -10.46
N GLY A 217 10.98 -9.83 -9.82
CA GLY A 217 11.00 -11.24 -10.22
C GLY A 217 10.50 -11.45 -11.65
N ALA A 218 9.39 -10.81 -12.03
CA ALA A 218 8.85 -10.84 -13.38
C ALA A 218 9.85 -10.29 -14.42
N ARG A 219 10.48 -9.15 -14.12
CA ARG A 219 11.51 -8.55 -15.00
C ARG A 219 12.73 -9.46 -15.16
N LEU A 220 13.19 -10.07 -14.07
CA LEU A 220 14.30 -11.01 -14.09
C LEU A 220 13.96 -12.28 -14.87
N ASN A 221 12.73 -12.78 -14.73
CA ASN A 221 12.26 -13.94 -15.49
C ASN A 221 12.33 -13.68 -16.99
N ILE A 222 11.86 -12.51 -17.47
CA ILE A 222 11.97 -12.13 -18.88
C ILE A 222 13.45 -12.08 -19.32
N LYS A 223 14.30 -11.41 -18.54
CA LYS A 223 15.72 -11.25 -18.86
C LYS A 223 16.44 -12.59 -18.96
N TYR A 224 16.24 -13.47 -17.98
CA TYR A 224 16.89 -14.77 -17.94
C TYR A 224 16.34 -15.72 -18.99
N THR A 225 15.04 -15.67 -19.27
CA THR A 225 14.44 -16.44 -20.37
C THR A 225 15.03 -16.07 -21.72
N LYS A 226 15.18 -14.77 -22.02
CA LYS A 226 15.84 -14.30 -23.26
C LYS A 226 17.30 -14.73 -23.33
N LYS A 227 18.07 -14.50 -22.26
CA LYS A 227 19.50 -14.86 -22.21
C LYS A 227 19.72 -16.36 -22.39
N LEU A 228 18.87 -17.18 -21.77
CA LEU A 228 18.95 -18.65 -21.88
C LEU A 228 18.59 -19.13 -23.28
N ARG A 229 17.57 -18.52 -23.91
CA ARG A 229 17.22 -18.81 -25.31
C ARG A 229 18.39 -18.50 -26.26
N GLU A 230 19.00 -17.33 -26.13
CA GLU A 230 20.16 -16.95 -26.95
C GLU A 230 21.33 -17.92 -26.78
N HIS A 231 21.58 -18.39 -25.56
CA HIS A 231 22.63 -19.36 -25.29
C HIS A 231 22.36 -20.71 -25.94
N ILE A 232 21.13 -21.25 -25.81
CA ILE A 232 20.74 -22.53 -26.39
C ILE A 232 20.79 -22.49 -27.93
N LEU A 233 20.31 -21.41 -28.54
CA LEU A 233 20.37 -21.25 -30.01
C LEU A 233 21.81 -21.22 -30.52
N LYS A 234 22.72 -20.52 -29.83
CA LYS A 234 24.14 -20.51 -30.17
C LYS A 234 24.77 -21.90 -30.05
N GLU A 235 24.44 -22.67 -29.01
CA GLU A 235 24.95 -24.04 -28.88
C GLU A 235 24.45 -24.95 -30.02
N GLN A 236 23.18 -24.81 -30.43
CA GLN A 236 22.60 -25.56 -31.56
C GLN A 236 23.26 -25.21 -32.89
N GLU A 237 23.46 -23.92 -33.19
CA GLU A 237 24.15 -23.45 -34.40
C GLU A 237 25.60 -23.95 -34.49
N MET A 238 26.30 -24.06 -33.35
CA MET A 238 27.65 -24.62 -33.35
C MET A 238 27.64 -26.10 -33.68
N VAL A 239 26.73 -26.89 -33.10
CA VAL A 239 26.64 -28.34 -33.36
C VAL A 239 26.30 -28.62 -34.84
N GLU A 240 25.36 -27.87 -35.43
CA GLU A 240 25.01 -28.00 -36.85
C GLU A 240 26.17 -27.66 -37.79
N ARG A 241 27.11 -26.81 -37.39
CA ARG A 241 28.26 -26.42 -38.23
C ARG A 241 29.39 -27.46 -38.25
N TYR A 242 29.42 -28.38 -37.29
CA TYR A 242 30.45 -29.43 -37.16
C TYR A 242 29.93 -30.82 -37.56
N THR A 243 28.71 -30.92 -38.08
CA THR A 243 28.09 -32.15 -38.60
C THR A 243 27.96 -32.05 -40.11
#